data_AF-A0A6G3MDN3-F1
#
_entry.id   AF-A0A6G3MDN3-F1
#
_cell.length_a   1.000
_cell.length_b   1.000
_cell.length_c   1.000
_cell.angle_alpha   90.00
_cell.angle_beta   90.00
_cell.angle_gamma   90.00
#
_symmetry.space_group_name_H-M   'P 1'
#
loop_
_entity.id
_entity.type
_entity.pdbx_description
1 polymer ?
#
loop_
_entity_poly.entity_id
_entity_poly.type
_entity_poly.pdbx_seq_one_letter_code
_entity_poly.pdbx_strand_id
1 'polypeptide(L)'
;MDMTISQLKTKLIQISKFWNMYGRPTIFLLLKHEHFADDKFKIMMKFIYDLKSNLINGINIKIDRLQNLLGTACNEYLDFLPKDYNISIHSLTALMEQDSSSQKTLPRLNTKSLSIRSINELPKIQRQKAFDLSKTPDELLKTLGEFDDQKFLMLIENETDYRFKLLALKEFYVRFGSGHILPFFNKPRATVNEEINDCYKSARMANDWSSIRYAASLLEKIIDSLTPSISAILVTGKFLIIGSYENKQYVVTDLLTPLQIYSKIQEFTLNVDPRETCLQQELITYIADMTRANPELFVDISKLNMGWIIQAMKSILSWGTPNKSLSYFNNWSNDPIFNLSPFEIHELLYLTLSGEKTDFLNLTINSLNNYQKKYIDGALCRVPNNFYLMIWKILRKANNGIQIFDNFIPQLPTLHIMTPDE
;
A
#
# COMPACT_ATOMS: atom_id res chain seq x y z
N MET A 1 -5.98 -2.05 -11.82
CA MET A 1 -5.31 -2.14 -13.13
C MET A 1 -5.11 -0.78 -13.76
N ASP A 2 -5.98 0.20 -13.51
CA ASP A 2 -5.65 1.62 -13.78
C ASP A 2 -4.32 2.02 -13.15
N MET A 3 -4.00 1.46 -11.98
CA MET A 3 -2.70 1.65 -11.33
C MET A 3 -1.52 1.11 -12.10
N THR A 4 -1.59 -0.14 -12.55
CA THR A 4 -0.48 -0.76 -13.27
C THR A 4 -0.23 -0.01 -14.57
N ILE A 5 -1.29 0.48 -15.19
CA ILE A 5 -1.22 1.31 -16.39
C ILE A 5 -0.63 2.68 -16.07
N SER A 6 -1.11 3.37 -15.04
CA SER A 6 -0.64 4.72 -14.66
C SER A 6 0.79 4.71 -14.13
N GLN A 7 1.15 3.76 -13.26
CA GLN A 7 2.55 3.51 -12.84
C GLN A 7 3.44 3.20 -14.04
N LEU A 8 2.96 2.42 -15.01
CA LEU A 8 3.73 2.14 -16.21
C LEU A 8 3.89 3.42 -17.05
N LYS A 9 2.85 4.23 -17.21
CA LYS A 9 2.94 5.56 -17.86
C LYS A 9 3.95 6.48 -17.15
N THR A 10 3.94 6.54 -15.82
CA THR A 10 4.91 7.33 -15.02
C THR A 10 6.32 6.78 -15.15
N LYS A 11 6.51 5.45 -15.09
CA LYS A 11 7.80 4.80 -15.31
C LYS A 11 8.34 5.04 -16.71
N LEU A 12 7.49 5.02 -17.74
CA LEU A 12 7.89 5.37 -19.09
C LEU A 12 8.40 6.81 -19.16
N ILE A 13 7.73 7.77 -18.50
CA ILE A 13 8.20 9.16 -18.40
C ILE A 13 9.57 9.21 -17.71
N GLN A 14 9.73 8.54 -16.57
CA GLN A 14 11.01 8.50 -15.86
C GLN A 14 12.12 7.92 -16.74
N ILE A 15 11.89 6.77 -17.36
CA ILE A 15 12.85 6.14 -18.26
C ILE A 15 13.18 7.09 -19.41
N SER A 16 12.19 7.72 -20.05
CA SER A 16 12.45 8.64 -21.16
C SER A 16 13.30 9.85 -20.77
N LYS A 17 13.18 10.34 -19.52
CA LYS A 17 13.95 11.49 -19.01
C LYS A 17 15.35 11.14 -18.51
N PHE A 18 15.52 9.94 -17.95
CA PHE A 18 16.74 9.55 -17.23
C PHE A 18 17.55 8.43 -17.90
N TRP A 19 17.14 7.95 -19.08
CA TRP A 19 17.86 6.91 -19.80
C TRP A 19 19.14 7.46 -20.44
N ASN A 20 20.29 7.03 -19.91
CA ASN A 20 21.61 7.47 -20.35
C ASN A 20 22.45 6.35 -21.00
N MET A 21 21.85 5.19 -21.26
CA MET A 21 22.55 4.04 -21.85
C MET A 21 22.41 3.99 -23.38
N TYR A 22 23.36 3.34 -24.05
CA TYR A 22 23.32 3.15 -25.51
C TYR A 22 22.24 2.13 -25.90
N GLY A 23 21.39 2.50 -26.85
CA GLY A 23 20.24 1.70 -27.25
C GLY A 23 18.94 2.13 -26.58
N ARG A 24 17.82 1.60 -27.06
CA ARG A 24 16.48 1.95 -26.61
C ARG A 24 16.07 1.07 -25.42
N PRO A 25 15.48 1.66 -24.37
CA PRO A 25 14.95 0.89 -23.25
C PRO A 25 13.83 -0.03 -23.74
N THR A 26 13.94 -1.32 -23.46
CA THR A 26 12.94 -2.34 -23.83
C THR A 26 12.24 -2.82 -22.57
N ILE A 27 10.91 -2.70 -22.53
CA ILE A 27 10.10 -3.05 -21.36
C ILE A 27 9.17 -4.21 -21.73
N PHE A 28 9.10 -5.22 -20.87
CA PHE A 28 8.19 -6.34 -21.02
C PHE A 28 6.97 -6.17 -20.13
N LEU A 29 5.78 -6.35 -20.72
CA LEU A 29 4.51 -6.36 -20.01
C LEU A 29 3.90 -7.76 -20.08
N LEU A 30 3.78 -8.43 -18.93
CA LEU A 30 3.07 -9.70 -18.85
C LEU A 30 1.56 -9.46 -18.77
N LEU A 31 0.81 -10.02 -19.70
CA LEU A 31 -0.65 -9.97 -19.74
C LEU A 31 -1.24 -11.32 -19.32
N LYS A 32 -2.15 -11.31 -18.34
CA LYS A 32 -2.81 -12.51 -17.80
C LYS A 32 -4.31 -12.44 -18.03
N HIS A 33 -5.02 -13.56 -17.94
CA HIS A 33 -6.48 -13.61 -18.11
C HIS A 33 -7.23 -12.69 -17.11
N GLU A 34 -6.72 -12.57 -15.88
CA GLU A 34 -7.22 -11.63 -14.85
C GLU A 34 -7.18 -10.16 -15.28
N HIS A 35 -6.34 -9.81 -16.27
CA HIS A 35 -6.26 -8.49 -16.85
C HIS A 35 -7.36 -8.19 -17.88
N PHE A 36 -8.15 -9.19 -18.26
CA PHE A 36 -9.21 -9.05 -19.27
C PHE A 36 -10.61 -9.42 -18.73
N ALA A 37 -10.76 -9.58 -17.41
CA ALA A 37 -12.07 -9.76 -16.78
C ALA A 37 -13.02 -8.57 -17.05
N ASP A 38 -14.33 -8.83 -17.08
CA ASP A 38 -15.36 -7.94 -17.66
C ASP A 38 -15.27 -6.47 -17.22
N ASP A 39 -15.11 -6.20 -15.91
CA ASP A 39 -15.05 -4.82 -15.39
C ASP A 39 -13.80 -4.05 -15.83
N LYS A 40 -12.73 -4.77 -16.19
CA LYS A 40 -11.42 -4.19 -16.50
C LYS A 40 -11.04 -4.28 -17.98
N PHE A 41 -11.81 -5.03 -18.78
CA PHE A 41 -11.57 -5.23 -20.20
C PHE A 41 -11.53 -3.91 -20.97
N LYS A 42 -12.51 -3.02 -20.73
CA LYS A 42 -12.58 -1.71 -21.42
C LYS A 42 -11.34 -0.84 -21.17
N ILE A 43 -10.85 -0.84 -19.94
CA ILE A 43 -9.68 -0.08 -19.50
C ILE A 43 -8.41 -0.64 -20.14
N MET A 44 -8.24 -1.97 -20.10
CA MET A 44 -7.10 -2.64 -20.72
C MET A 44 -7.09 -2.46 -22.23
N MET A 45 -8.25 -2.55 -22.89
CA MET A 45 -8.38 -2.31 -24.32
C MET A 45 -8.03 -0.87 -24.71
N LYS A 46 -8.47 0.13 -23.92
CA LYS A 46 -8.08 1.53 -24.11
C LYS A 46 -6.56 1.69 -23.97
N PHE A 47 -5.95 1.06 -22.97
CA PHE A 47 -4.51 1.13 -22.79
C PHE A 47 -3.73 0.45 -23.93
N ILE A 48 -4.16 -0.73 -24.41
CA ILE A 48 -3.53 -1.39 -25.56
C ILE A 48 -3.68 -0.54 -26.83
N TYR A 49 -4.81 0.17 -26.97
CA TYR A 49 -5.02 1.12 -28.04
C TYR A 49 -4.07 2.32 -27.94
N ASP A 50 -3.96 2.94 -26.76
CA ASP A 50 -2.99 4.02 -26.48
C ASP A 50 -1.55 3.57 -26.76
N LEU A 51 -1.24 2.31 -26.47
CA LEU A 51 0.06 1.69 -26.72
C LEU A 51 0.34 1.53 -28.23
N LYS A 52 -0.68 1.20 -29.03
CA LYS A 52 -0.59 1.09 -30.49
C LYS A 52 -0.54 2.44 -31.21
N SER A 53 -0.93 3.54 -30.56
CA SER A 53 -0.89 4.88 -31.16
C SER A 53 0.54 5.41 -31.35
N ASN A 54 1.55 4.68 -30.86
CA ASN A 54 2.97 5.04 -30.82
C ASN A 54 3.29 6.29 -29.98
N LEU A 55 2.31 6.88 -29.29
CA LEU A 55 2.50 8.08 -28.51
C LEU A 55 1.69 8.03 -27.20
N ILE A 56 2.40 8.00 -26.07
CA ILE A 56 1.79 8.05 -24.74
C ILE A 56 2.42 9.20 -23.97
N ASN A 57 1.60 10.15 -23.53
CA ASN A 57 2.02 11.30 -22.72
C ASN A 57 3.23 12.07 -23.33
N GLY A 58 3.30 12.17 -24.66
CA GLY A 58 4.39 12.84 -25.39
C GLY A 58 5.63 11.98 -25.65
N ILE A 59 5.62 10.70 -25.26
CA ILE A 59 6.73 9.76 -25.45
C ILE A 59 6.43 8.87 -26.65
N ASN A 60 7.40 8.77 -27.57
CA ASN A 60 7.32 7.86 -28.69
C ASN A 60 7.63 6.43 -28.24
N ILE A 61 6.64 5.55 -28.37
CA ILE A 61 6.73 4.13 -27.99
C ILE A 61 6.61 3.29 -29.25
N LYS A 62 7.44 2.26 -29.37
CA LYS A 62 7.34 1.29 -30.46
C LYS A 62 6.99 -0.08 -29.88
N ILE A 63 5.88 -0.65 -30.34
CA ILE A 63 5.47 -2.00 -30.00
C ILE A 63 5.74 -2.89 -31.20
N ASP A 64 6.51 -3.95 -30.97
CA ASP A 64 6.90 -4.89 -32.01
C ASP A 64 7.23 -6.25 -31.38
N ARG A 65 7.46 -7.25 -32.22
CA ARG A 65 8.00 -8.54 -31.76
C ARG A 65 9.40 -8.31 -31.20
N LEU A 66 9.75 -9.04 -30.14
CA LEU A 66 11.05 -8.92 -29.46
C LEU A 66 12.23 -8.97 -30.46
N GLN A 67 12.19 -9.90 -31.42
CA GLN A 67 13.22 -10.05 -32.46
C GLN A 67 13.53 -8.74 -33.22
N ASN A 68 12.51 -7.91 -33.45
CA ASN A 68 12.66 -6.63 -34.16
C ASN A 68 13.15 -5.49 -33.25
N LEU A 69 12.97 -5.62 -31.94
CA LEU A 69 13.41 -4.61 -30.96
C LEU A 69 14.86 -4.83 -30.53
N LEU A 70 15.32 -6.09 -30.49
CA LEU A 70 16.67 -6.47 -30.06
C LEU A 70 17.78 -5.73 -30.80
N GLY A 71 17.61 -5.47 -32.10
CA GLY A 71 18.61 -4.75 -32.90
C GLY A 71 18.82 -3.28 -32.50
N THR A 72 17.88 -2.71 -31.74
CA THR A 72 17.98 -1.35 -31.20
C THR A 72 18.01 -1.30 -29.69
N ALA A 73 17.93 -2.45 -29.01
CA ALA A 73 17.87 -2.55 -27.56
C ALA A 73 19.26 -2.35 -26.94
N CYS A 74 19.29 -1.89 -25.70
CA CYS A 74 20.48 -1.98 -24.87
C CYS A 74 20.69 -3.44 -24.47
N ASN A 75 21.79 -4.04 -24.90
CA ASN A 75 22.16 -5.42 -24.57
C ASN A 75 23.34 -5.38 -23.60
N GLU A 76 23.19 -6.03 -22.45
CA GLU A 76 24.24 -6.16 -21.44
C GLU A 76 24.40 -7.63 -21.07
N TYR A 77 25.65 -8.08 -20.96
CA TYR A 77 25.96 -9.46 -20.57
C TYR A 77 25.98 -9.53 -19.04
N LEU A 78 25.15 -10.41 -18.47
CA LEU A 78 25.08 -10.61 -17.02
C LEU A 78 26.18 -11.59 -16.58
N ASP A 79 27.44 -11.17 -16.69
CA ASP A 79 28.63 -11.98 -16.40
C ASP A 79 28.76 -12.40 -14.93
N PHE A 80 27.94 -11.82 -14.06
CA PHE A 80 27.88 -12.14 -12.63
C PHE A 80 26.98 -13.34 -12.30
N LEU A 81 26.17 -13.83 -13.25
CA LEU A 81 25.35 -15.02 -13.01
C LEU A 81 26.26 -16.25 -12.93
N PRO A 82 26.20 -17.05 -11.84
CA PRO A 82 26.96 -18.28 -11.74
C PRO A 82 26.67 -19.16 -12.96
N LYS A 83 27.68 -19.80 -13.55
CA LYS A 83 27.49 -20.68 -14.73
C LYS A 83 26.52 -21.83 -14.48
N ASP A 84 26.29 -22.17 -13.22
CA ASP A 84 25.34 -23.19 -12.75
C ASP A 84 23.91 -22.67 -12.58
N TYR A 85 23.69 -21.35 -12.76
CA TYR A 85 22.36 -20.74 -12.80
C TYR A 85 21.70 -21.04 -14.16
N ASN A 86 21.36 -22.31 -14.34
CA ASN A 86 20.42 -22.70 -15.38
C ASN A 86 19.08 -22.05 -15.05
N ILE A 87 18.78 -20.92 -15.71
CA ILE A 87 17.40 -20.47 -15.90
C ILE A 87 16.77 -21.57 -16.75
N SER A 88 16.38 -22.67 -16.10
CA SER A 88 15.63 -23.71 -16.77
C SER A 88 14.36 -23.01 -17.21
N ILE A 89 14.13 -22.98 -18.52
CA ILE A 89 12.88 -22.49 -19.10
C ILE A 89 11.67 -23.22 -18.45
N HIS A 90 11.92 -24.38 -17.85
CA HIS A 90 11.02 -25.10 -16.95
C HIS A 90 10.47 -24.31 -15.75
N SER A 91 11.21 -23.36 -15.17
CA SER A 91 10.71 -22.51 -14.08
C SER A 91 9.73 -21.44 -14.57
N LEU A 92 9.85 -21.02 -15.83
CA LEU A 92 8.89 -20.11 -16.48
C LEU A 92 7.69 -20.87 -17.05
N THR A 93 7.86 -22.10 -17.56
CA THR A 93 6.71 -22.94 -17.92
C THR A 93 5.92 -23.40 -16.71
N ALA A 94 6.51 -23.58 -15.52
CA ALA A 94 5.73 -23.80 -14.30
C ALA A 94 4.77 -22.63 -13.97
N LEU A 95 5.09 -21.40 -14.40
CA LEU A 95 4.20 -20.23 -14.31
C LEU A 95 3.16 -20.17 -15.45
N MET A 96 3.34 -20.95 -16.53
CA MET A 96 2.44 -21.02 -17.69
C MET A 96 1.59 -22.31 -17.74
N GLU A 97 2.03 -23.39 -17.09
CA GLU A 97 1.42 -24.72 -17.15
C GLU A 97 0.34 -24.96 -16.08
N GLN A 98 0.19 -24.07 -15.09
CA GLN A 98 -0.90 -24.18 -14.10
C GLN A 98 -2.30 -24.01 -14.70
N ASP A 99 -2.42 -23.55 -15.95
CA ASP A 99 -3.71 -23.38 -16.65
C ASP A 99 -4.03 -24.52 -17.64
N SER A 100 -3.17 -25.54 -17.79
CA SER A 100 -3.31 -26.55 -18.87
C SER A 100 -3.79 -27.94 -18.44
N SER A 101 -4.05 -28.20 -17.16
CA SER A 101 -4.52 -29.51 -16.68
C SER A 101 -6.01 -29.51 -16.33
N SER A 102 -6.85 -29.28 -17.34
CA SER A 102 -8.29 -29.63 -17.33
C SER A 102 -8.76 -30.03 -18.72
N GLN A 103 -8.02 -30.91 -19.41
CA GLN A 103 -8.57 -31.70 -20.51
C GLN A 103 -8.82 -33.13 -20.04
N LYS A 104 -9.96 -33.33 -19.37
CA LYS A 104 -10.66 -34.62 -19.39
C LYS A 104 -11.98 -34.41 -20.12
N THR A 105 -11.97 -34.81 -21.39
CA THR A 105 -13.09 -35.21 -22.24
C THR A 105 -14.49 -34.92 -21.70
N LEU A 106 -15.16 -33.89 -22.25
CA LEU A 106 -16.61 -33.75 -22.15
C LEU A 106 -17.30 -34.78 -23.06
N PRO A 107 -18.35 -35.49 -22.60
CA PRO A 107 -19.27 -36.16 -23.52
C PRO A 107 -20.11 -35.12 -24.25
N ARG A 108 -20.26 -35.29 -25.56
CA ARG A 108 -21.12 -34.49 -26.43
C ARG A 108 -22.57 -34.58 -25.93
N LEU A 109 -23.18 -33.44 -25.62
CA LEU A 109 -24.63 -33.30 -25.55
C LEU A 109 -25.11 -32.27 -26.58
N ASN A 110 -26.02 -32.76 -27.41
CA ASN A 110 -26.61 -32.09 -28.56
C ASN A 110 -27.32 -30.78 -28.20
N THR A 111 -27.21 -29.83 -29.11
CA THR A 111 -28.03 -28.63 -29.21
C THR A 111 -29.51 -28.99 -29.32
N LYS A 112 -30.28 -28.73 -28.26
CA LYS A 112 -31.73 -28.43 -28.33
C LYS A 112 -32.05 -27.33 -27.33
N SER A 113 -32.41 -26.17 -27.89
CA SER A 113 -33.24 -25.10 -27.30
C SER A 113 -33.53 -25.18 -25.80
N LEU A 114 -32.85 -24.36 -25.01
CA LEU A 114 -33.33 -23.93 -23.71
C LEU A 114 -33.36 -22.41 -23.72
N SER A 115 -34.58 -21.89 -23.77
CA SER A 115 -34.91 -20.48 -23.67
C SER A 115 -34.26 -19.86 -22.44
N ILE A 116 -33.83 -18.61 -22.60
CA ILE A 116 -33.38 -17.71 -21.54
C ILE A 116 -34.51 -17.63 -20.51
N ARG A 117 -34.40 -18.43 -19.44
CA ARG A 117 -35.13 -18.17 -18.20
C ARG A 117 -34.34 -17.10 -17.46
N SER A 118 -35.02 -16.00 -17.20
CA SER A 118 -34.62 -14.83 -16.44
C SER A 118 -33.60 -15.15 -15.33
N ILE A 119 -32.50 -14.39 -15.29
CA ILE A 119 -31.45 -14.41 -14.25
C ILE A 119 -31.99 -13.75 -12.96
N ASN A 120 -33.20 -14.13 -12.54
CA ASN A 120 -33.77 -13.80 -11.25
C ASN A 120 -33.97 -15.15 -10.56
N GLU A 121 -33.34 -15.34 -9.39
CA GLU A 121 -33.25 -16.59 -8.62
C GLU A 121 -31.99 -17.45 -8.88
N LEU A 122 -30.82 -16.84 -8.74
CA LEU A 122 -29.75 -17.56 -8.03
C LEU A 122 -30.11 -17.52 -6.54
N PRO A 123 -30.08 -18.65 -5.81
CA PRO A 123 -30.35 -18.64 -4.38
C PRO A 123 -29.28 -17.76 -3.73
N LYS A 124 -29.71 -16.59 -3.23
CA LYS A 124 -28.93 -15.85 -2.24
C LYS A 124 -28.82 -16.76 -1.03
N ILE A 125 -27.78 -17.57 -0.98
CA ILE A 125 -27.41 -18.27 0.25
C ILE A 125 -27.08 -17.13 1.22
N GLN A 126 -28.04 -16.78 2.07
CA GLN A 126 -27.80 -16.04 3.31
C GLN A 126 -26.93 -16.98 4.17
N ARG A 127 -25.63 -16.97 3.90
CA ARG A 127 -24.63 -17.59 4.76
C ARG A 127 -24.64 -16.76 6.04
N GLN A 128 -25.14 -17.33 7.12
CA GLN A 128 -25.01 -16.73 8.44
C GLN A 128 -23.53 -16.52 8.70
N LYS A 129 -23.11 -15.26 8.81
CA LYS A 129 -21.77 -14.90 9.26
C LYS A 129 -21.61 -15.49 10.66
N ALA A 130 -20.59 -16.31 10.88
CA ALA A 130 -20.39 -17.00 12.16
C ALA A 130 -20.18 -16.03 13.33
N PHE A 131 -19.78 -14.78 13.04
CA PHE A 131 -19.56 -13.74 14.05
C PHE A 131 -20.08 -12.37 13.60
N ASP A 132 -20.47 -11.58 14.60
CA ASP A 132 -20.93 -10.21 14.42
C ASP A 132 -19.74 -9.28 14.08
N LEU A 133 -19.71 -8.81 12.84
CA LEU A 133 -18.73 -7.85 12.30
C LEU A 133 -18.78 -6.47 12.99
N SER A 134 -19.75 -6.23 13.88
CA SER A 134 -19.83 -4.99 14.65
C SER A 134 -18.85 -4.93 15.82
N LYS A 135 -18.30 -6.08 16.26
CA LYS A 135 -17.41 -6.16 17.42
C LYS A 135 -16.01 -5.63 17.12
N THR A 136 -15.42 -4.98 18.12
CA THR A 136 -14.03 -4.48 18.02
C THR A 136 -13.04 -5.64 18.05
N PRO A 137 -11.83 -5.51 17.46
CA PRO A 137 -10.82 -6.55 17.56
C PRO A 137 -10.45 -6.84 19.00
N ASP A 138 -10.45 -5.86 19.90
CA ASP A 138 -10.13 -6.12 21.30
C ASP A 138 -11.19 -7.00 21.98
N GLU A 139 -12.46 -6.85 21.62
CA GLU A 139 -13.53 -7.76 22.03
C GLU A 139 -13.37 -9.14 21.40
N LEU A 140 -12.99 -9.20 20.13
CA LEU A 140 -12.72 -10.46 19.43
C LEU A 140 -11.50 -11.17 20.00
N LEU A 141 -10.42 -10.46 20.31
CA LEU A 141 -9.19 -10.96 20.90
C LEU A 141 -9.43 -11.44 22.34
N LYS A 142 -10.28 -10.75 23.12
CA LYS A 142 -10.74 -11.26 24.42
C LYS A 142 -11.54 -12.55 24.28
N THR A 143 -12.48 -12.61 23.32
CA THR A 143 -13.22 -13.86 23.08
C THR A 143 -12.28 -14.97 22.61
N LEU A 144 -11.34 -14.70 21.71
CA LEU A 144 -10.32 -15.65 21.23
C LEU A 144 -9.34 -16.07 22.34
N GLY A 145 -9.15 -15.23 23.35
CA GLY A 145 -8.45 -15.50 24.61
C GLY A 145 -9.00 -16.72 25.36
N GLU A 146 -10.31 -16.92 25.32
CA GLU A 146 -11.05 -17.94 26.08
C GLU A 146 -11.25 -19.26 25.30
N PHE A 147 -10.80 -19.34 24.04
CA PHE A 147 -11.01 -20.52 23.21
C PHE A 147 -9.95 -21.58 23.48
N ASP A 148 -10.41 -22.82 23.65
CA ASP A 148 -9.54 -24.01 23.64
C ASP A 148 -8.90 -24.18 22.25
N ASP A 149 -7.67 -24.71 22.21
CA ASP A 149 -6.89 -24.90 20.98
C ASP A 149 -7.65 -25.63 19.87
N GLN A 150 -8.52 -26.59 20.21
CA GLN A 150 -9.36 -27.31 19.25
C GLN A 150 -10.44 -26.45 18.61
N LYS A 151 -11.09 -25.55 19.37
CA LYS A 151 -12.07 -24.60 18.82
C LYS A 151 -11.39 -23.58 17.94
N PHE A 152 -10.16 -23.19 18.30
CA PHE A 152 -9.33 -22.28 17.55
C PHE A 152 -8.96 -22.83 16.17
N LEU A 153 -8.54 -24.10 16.10
CA LEU A 153 -8.23 -24.80 14.86
C LEU A 153 -9.45 -24.98 13.96
N MET A 154 -10.62 -25.33 14.54
CA MET A 154 -11.87 -25.42 13.79
C MET A 154 -12.30 -24.08 13.20
N LEU A 155 -12.03 -22.97 13.90
CA LEU A 155 -12.31 -21.62 13.41
C LEU A 155 -11.41 -21.28 12.23
N ILE A 156 -10.09 -21.45 12.36
CA ILE A 156 -9.13 -21.19 11.27
C ILE A 156 -9.47 -22.03 10.01
N GLU A 157 -9.90 -23.27 10.20
CA GLU A 157 -10.18 -24.18 9.10
C GLU A 157 -11.46 -23.84 8.33
N ASN A 158 -12.52 -23.44 9.03
CA ASN A 158 -13.84 -23.20 8.45
C ASN A 158 -14.12 -21.72 8.12
N GLU A 159 -13.30 -20.79 8.62
CA GLU A 159 -13.53 -19.36 8.41
C GLU A 159 -13.30 -18.96 6.96
N THR A 160 -14.29 -18.28 6.38
CA THR A 160 -14.26 -17.86 4.98
C THR A 160 -13.77 -16.43 4.81
N ASP A 161 -13.81 -15.64 5.87
CA ASP A 161 -13.32 -14.26 5.88
C ASP A 161 -11.83 -14.23 6.27
N TYR A 162 -11.00 -13.75 5.34
CA TYR A 162 -9.55 -13.66 5.52
C TYR A 162 -9.17 -12.83 6.74
N ARG A 163 -9.95 -11.82 7.11
CA ARG A 163 -9.63 -10.90 8.21
C ARG A 163 -9.68 -11.61 9.55
N PHE A 164 -10.78 -12.32 9.80
CA PHE A 164 -10.95 -13.10 11.02
C PHE A 164 -9.96 -14.24 11.09
N LYS A 165 -9.75 -14.92 9.97
CA LYS A 165 -8.74 -15.98 9.89
C LYS A 165 -7.34 -15.47 10.21
N LEU A 166 -6.96 -14.30 9.71
CA LEU A 166 -5.67 -13.68 10.01
C LEU A 166 -5.56 -13.18 11.45
N LEU A 167 -6.64 -12.65 12.04
CA LEU A 167 -6.69 -12.28 13.46
C LEU A 167 -6.48 -13.51 14.36
N ALA A 168 -7.16 -14.61 14.06
CA ALA A 168 -6.96 -15.87 14.75
C ALA A 168 -5.51 -16.36 14.58
N LEU A 169 -4.99 -16.38 13.35
CA LEU A 169 -3.60 -16.78 13.08
C LEU A 169 -2.58 -15.88 13.81
N LYS A 170 -2.82 -14.58 13.97
CA LYS A 170 -1.97 -13.68 14.79
C LYS A 170 -1.93 -14.12 16.24
N GLU A 171 -3.09 -14.36 16.85
CA GLU A 171 -3.14 -14.82 18.26
C GLU A 171 -2.43 -16.15 18.43
N PHE A 172 -2.62 -17.08 17.49
CA PHE A 172 -1.96 -18.37 17.52
C PHE A 172 -0.43 -18.23 17.32
N TYR A 173 0.00 -17.34 16.43
CA TYR A 173 1.40 -16.97 16.22
C TYR A 173 2.04 -16.45 17.51
N VAL A 174 1.36 -15.59 18.26
CA VAL A 174 1.85 -15.04 19.53
C VAL A 174 1.98 -16.13 20.60
N ARG A 175 1.06 -17.11 20.64
CA ARG A 175 1.07 -18.19 21.64
C ARG A 175 2.10 -19.29 21.37
N PHE A 176 2.20 -19.74 20.11
CA PHE A 176 2.94 -20.95 19.75
C PHE A 176 4.14 -20.71 18.83
N GLY A 177 4.27 -19.50 18.28
CA GLY A 177 5.33 -19.14 17.34
C GLY A 177 5.05 -19.50 15.89
N SER A 178 5.88 -18.97 14.99
CA SER A 178 5.73 -19.04 13.53
C SER A 178 5.82 -20.46 12.94
N GLY A 179 6.67 -21.30 13.53
CA GLY A 179 6.97 -22.66 13.07
C GLY A 179 6.04 -23.74 13.62
N HIS A 180 5.06 -23.38 14.45
CA HIS A 180 4.14 -24.37 15.02
C HIS A 180 3.29 -25.00 13.91
N ILE A 181 3.15 -26.33 13.93
CA ILE A 181 2.36 -27.07 12.95
C ILE A 181 0.90 -27.05 13.38
N LEU A 182 0.01 -26.59 12.51
CA LEU A 182 -1.43 -26.62 12.71
C LEU A 182 -1.97 -28.02 12.35
N PRO A 183 -2.48 -28.80 13.31
CA PRO A 183 -3.04 -30.12 13.04
C PRO A 183 -4.49 -29.96 12.56
N PHE A 184 -4.67 -29.43 11.35
CA PHE A 184 -5.99 -29.34 10.72
C PHE A 184 -6.63 -30.72 10.55
N PHE A 185 -7.96 -30.77 10.60
CA PHE A 185 -8.68 -32.04 10.49
C PHE A 185 -8.85 -32.48 9.04
N ASN A 186 -9.09 -31.53 8.12
CA ASN A 186 -9.41 -31.78 6.71
C ASN A 186 -8.38 -31.19 5.74
N LYS A 187 -7.30 -30.57 6.24
CA LYS A 187 -6.21 -30.00 5.44
C LYS A 187 -4.87 -30.66 5.74
N PRO A 188 -3.90 -30.63 4.80
CA PRO A 188 -2.53 -31.02 5.09
C PRO A 188 -1.97 -30.20 6.26
N ARG A 189 -1.11 -30.83 7.06
CA ARG A 189 -0.36 -30.14 8.11
C ARG A 189 0.43 -28.99 7.49
N ALA A 190 0.19 -27.78 7.99
CA ALA A 190 0.88 -26.58 7.59
C ALA A 190 1.38 -25.84 8.84
N THR A 191 2.49 -25.14 8.72
CA THR A 191 2.93 -24.22 9.77
C THR A 191 2.02 -23.00 9.83
N VAL A 192 2.01 -22.30 10.97
CA VAL A 192 1.30 -21.01 11.10
C VAL A 192 1.72 -20.04 10.01
N ASN A 193 3.02 -19.96 9.73
CA ASN A 193 3.56 -19.09 8.69
C ASN A 193 3.08 -19.49 7.27
N GLU A 194 3.00 -20.79 6.97
CA GLU A 194 2.47 -21.29 5.71
C GLU A 194 0.98 -20.95 5.54
N GLU A 195 0.16 -21.12 6.59
CA GLU A 195 -1.28 -20.78 6.53
C GLU A 195 -1.49 -19.26 6.38
N ILE A 196 -0.66 -18.42 7.03
CA ILE A 196 -0.67 -16.96 6.83
C ILE A 196 -0.29 -16.62 5.38
N ASN A 197 0.72 -17.28 4.82
CA ASN A 197 1.15 -17.07 3.44
C ASN A 197 0.08 -17.52 2.43
N ASP A 198 -0.65 -18.59 2.71
CA ASP A 198 -1.77 -19.02 1.87
C ASP A 198 -2.95 -18.06 1.98
N CYS A 199 -3.26 -17.55 3.18
CA CYS A 199 -4.22 -16.46 3.35
C CYS A 199 -3.80 -15.20 2.58
N TYR A 200 -2.50 -14.84 2.59
CA TYR A 200 -1.97 -13.73 1.81
C TYR A 200 -2.19 -13.92 0.31
N LYS A 201 -1.92 -15.11 -0.24
CA LYS A 201 -2.17 -15.44 -1.66
C LYS A 201 -3.66 -15.37 -1.98
N SER A 202 -4.52 -15.96 -1.16
CA SER A 202 -5.98 -15.97 -1.38
C SER A 202 -6.59 -14.56 -1.28
N ALA A 203 -6.17 -13.76 -0.28
CA ALA A 203 -6.58 -12.36 -0.16
C ALA A 203 -6.14 -11.52 -1.36
N ARG A 204 -4.95 -11.79 -1.91
CA ARG A 204 -4.45 -11.17 -3.14
C ARG A 204 -5.33 -11.48 -4.34
N MET A 205 -5.74 -12.74 -4.52
CA MET A 205 -6.68 -13.13 -5.59
C MET A 205 -8.03 -12.44 -5.44
N ALA A 206 -8.50 -12.27 -4.19
CA ALA A 206 -9.74 -11.58 -3.88
C ALA A 206 -9.63 -10.04 -3.94
N ASN A 207 -8.43 -9.47 -4.08
CA ASN A 207 -8.14 -8.04 -3.96
C ASN A 207 -8.57 -7.42 -2.61
N ASP A 208 -8.53 -8.18 -1.50
CA ASP A 208 -8.82 -7.67 -0.16
C ASP A 208 -7.58 -7.02 0.46
N TRP A 209 -7.36 -5.73 0.15
CA TRP A 209 -6.14 -5.01 0.50
C TRP A 209 -5.86 -4.92 2.00
N SER A 210 -6.90 -4.86 2.84
CA SER A 210 -6.72 -4.80 4.30
C SER A 210 -6.09 -6.10 4.81
N SER A 211 -6.60 -7.24 4.34
CA SER A 211 -6.06 -8.56 4.67
C SER A 211 -4.67 -8.78 4.08
N ILE A 212 -4.41 -8.29 2.87
CA ILE A 212 -3.07 -8.35 2.24
C ILE A 212 -2.04 -7.60 3.09
N ARG A 213 -2.34 -6.36 3.51
CA ARG A 213 -1.44 -5.55 4.34
C ARG A 213 -1.20 -6.18 5.71
N TYR A 214 -2.26 -6.71 6.31
CA TYR A 214 -2.18 -7.39 7.60
C TYR A 214 -1.31 -8.65 7.52
N ALA A 215 -1.57 -9.53 6.54
CA ALA A 215 -0.78 -10.73 6.34
C ALA A 215 0.68 -10.41 5.95
N ALA A 216 0.91 -9.40 5.12
CA ALA A 216 2.26 -8.96 4.76
C ALA A 216 3.07 -8.48 5.97
N SER A 217 2.41 -7.81 6.93
CA SER A 217 3.01 -7.39 8.19
C SER A 217 3.40 -8.58 9.06
N LEU A 218 2.51 -9.58 9.21
CA LEU A 218 2.81 -10.80 9.96
C LEU A 218 3.93 -11.65 9.33
N LEU A 219 4.02 -11.64 7.99
CA LEU A 219 5.05 -12.34 7.22
C LEU A 219 6.37 -11.58 7.14
N GLU A 220 6.48 -10.43 7.80
CA GLU A 220 7.65 -9.55 7.80
C GLU A 220 8.14 -9.19 6.38
N LYS A 221 7.20 -8.95 5.46
CA LYS A 221 7.54 -8.58 4.08
C LYS A 221 8.09 -7.15 4.02
N ILE A 222 9.29 -7.03 3.45
CA ILE A 222 10.01 -5.77 3.25
C ILE A 222 9.90 -5.35 1.79
N ILE A 223 9.69 -4.05 1.54
CA ILE A 223 9.77 -3.47 0.20
C ILE A 223 11.24 -3.23 -0.15
N ASP A 224 11.73 -3.83 -1.25
CA ASP A 224 13.15 -3.74 -1.65
C ASP A 224 13.65 -2.31 -1.87
N SER A 225 12.78 -1.40 -2.34
CA SER A 225 13.11 0.00 -2.61
C SER A 225 13.10 0.90 -1.38
N LEU A 226 12.84 0.38 -0.18
CA LEU A 226 12.64 1.20 1.02
C LEU A 226 13.87 2.05 1.39
N THR A 227 15.06 1.45 1.44
CA THR A 227 16.30 2.18 1.77
C THR A 227 16.65 3.25 0.72
N PRO A 228 16.62 2.96 -0.60
CA PRO A 228 16.74 4.00 -1.63
C PRO A 228 15.71 5.12 -1.48
N SER A 229 14.45 4.79 -1.19
CA SER A 229 13.38 5.78 -1.01
C SER A 229 13.62 6.70 0.19
N ILE A 230 14.02 6.16 1.34
CA ILE A 230 14.37 6.96 2.52
C ILE A 230 15.57 7.86 2.23
N SER A 231 16.60 7.31 1.59
CA SER A 231 17.80 8.09 1.22
C SER A 231 17.44 9.25 0.29
N ALA A 232 16.56 9.01 -0.69
CA ALA A 232 16.08 10.05 -1.59
C ALA A 232 15.33 11.17 -0.84
N ILE A 233 14.53 10.83 0.17
CA ILE A 233 13.84 11.82 1.02
C ILE A 233 14.85 12.62 1.84
N LEU A 234 15.77 11.95 2.54
CA LEU A 234 16.74 12.60 3.43
C LEU A 234 17.68 13.55 2.67
N VAL A 235 18.12 13.17 1.46
CA VAL A 235 18.97 14.03 0.60
C VAL A 235 18.28 15.34 0.21
N THR A 236 16.96 15.39 0.20
CA THR A 236 16.21 16.65 -0.02
C THR A 236 16.16 17.57 1.21
N GLY A 237 16.85 17.21 2.30
CA GLY A 237 16.89 17.99 3.54
C GLY A 237 15.60 17.86 4.38
N LYS A 238 14.81 16.81 4.14
CA LYS A 238 13.54 16.57 4.84
C LYS A 238 13.71 15.51 5.91
N PHE A 239 13.12 15.75 7.08
CA PHE A 239 13.12 14.77 8.17
C PHE A 239 11.98 13.77 7.97
N LEU A 240 12.30 12.48 8.03
CA LEU A 240 11.30 11.42 7.99
C LEU A 240 10.98 10.97 9.42
N ILE A 241 9.69 10.92 9.77
CA ILE A 241 9.21 10.46 11.07
C ILE A 241 8.27 9.28 10.86
N ILE A 242 8.58 8.17 11.51
CA ILE A 242 7.90 6.88 11.39
C ILE A 242 7.15 6.58 12.69
N GLY A 243 5.97 5.99 12.60
CA GLY A 243 5.15 5.60 13.75
C GLY A 243 3.69 6.00 13.60
N SER A 244 2.84 5.46 14.46
CA SER A 244 1.40 5.70 14.41
C SER A 244 1.01 7.09 14.93
N TYR A 245 -0.20 7.53 14.59
CA TYR A 245 -0.78 8.78 15.08
C TYR A 245 -0.89 8.79 16.62
N GLU A 246 -0.52 9.91 17.26
CA GLU A 246 -0.55 10.12 18.73
C GLU A 246 0.23 9.07 19.58
N ASN A 247 1.04 8.24 18.95
CA ASN A 247 1.85 7.22 19.62
C ASN A 247 3.33 7.59 19.60
N LYS A 248 4.17 6.73 20.20
CA LYS A 248 5.63 6.90 20.10
C LYS A 248 6.04 6.89 18.63
N GLN A 249 6.96 7.79 18.27
CA GLN A 249 7.45 7.97 16.91
C GLN A 249 8.97 7.97 16.90
N TYR A 250 9.53 7.59 15.76
CA TYR A 250 10.96 7.56 15.50
C TYR A 250 11.32 8.56 14.41
N VAL A 251 12.23 9.47 14.74
CA VAL A 251 12.82 10.39 13.76
C VAL A 251 14.00 9.67 13.11
N VAL A 252 13.95 9.51 11.79
CA VAL A 252 15.04 8.88 11.03
C VAL A 252 16.16 9.90 10.88
N THR A 253 17.19 9.77 11.70
CA THR A 253 18.39 10.61 11.69
C THR A 253 19.51 10.03 10.83
N ASP A 254 19.60 8.71 10.78
CA ASP A 254 20.74 7.99 10.20
C ASP A 254 20.31 7.10 9.02
N LEU A 255 21.29 6.78 8.15
CA LEU A 255 21.11 5.79 7.11
C LEU A 255 21.10 4.40 7.72
N LEU A 256 19.92 3.80 7.76
CA LEU A 256 19.68 2.47 8.31
C LEU A 256 19.63 1.41 7.20
N THR A 257 20.02 0.18 7.53
CA THR A 257 19.84 -0.99 6.63
C THR A 257 18.34 -1.32 6.44
N PRO A 258 17.94 -2.03 5.37
CA PRO A 258 16.54 -2.39 5.14
C PRO A 258 15.88 -3.07 6.35
N LEU A 259 16.60 -4.01 6.98
CA LEU A 259 16.12 -4.74 8.16
C LEU A 259 15.97 -3.82 9.37
N GLN A 260 16.92 -2.90 9.61
CA GLN A 260 16.85 -1.95 10.71
C GLN A 260 15.68 -0.97 10.53
N ILE A 261 15.49 -0.44 9.32
CA ILE A 261 14.34 0.43 8.99
C ILE A 261 13.04 -0.31 9.26
N TYR A 262 12.92 -1.53 8.72
CA TYR A 262 11.72 -2.34 8.91
C TYR A 262 11.45 -2.60 10.40
N SER A 263 12.48 -3.02 11.15
CA SER A 263 12.36 -3.27 12.58
C SER A 263 11.87 -2.03 13.35
N LYS A 264 12.34 -0.83 12.96
CA LYS A 264 11.86 0.43 13.52
C LYS A 264 10.40 0.70 13.14
N ILE A 265 10.03 0.57 11.87
CA ILE A 265 8.62 0.73 11.45
C ILE A 265 7.73 -0.21 12.26
N GLN A 266 8.10 -1.48 12.37
CA GLN A 266 7.34 -2.50 13.09
C GLN A 266 7.24 -2.16 14.59
N GLU A 267 8.34 -1.76 15.24
CA GLU A 267 8.39 -1.34 16.65
C GLU A 267 7.35 -0.26 16.97
N PHE A 268 7.21 0.74 16.10
CA PHE A 268 6.33 1.90 16.32
C PHE A 268 4.92 1.76 15.71
N THR A 269 4.59 0.64 15.06
CA THR A 269 3.27 0.43 14.42
C THR A 269 2.55 -0.85 14.85
N LEU A 270 3.27 -1.95 15.11
CA LEU A 270 2.67 -3.29 15.28
C LEU A 270 1.69 -3.39 16.47
N ASN A 271 2.01 -2.69 17.56
CA ASN A 271 1.18 -2.65 18.78
C ASN A 271 -0.07 -1.79 18.60
N VAL A 272 -0.04 -0.85 17.65
CA VAL A 272 -1.20 -0.04 17.29
C VAL A 272 -1.97 -0.79 16.22
N ASP A 273 -1.50 -0.88 14.98
CA ASP A 273 -2.15 -1.65 13.92
C ASP A 273 -1.10 -2.26 12.97
N PRO A 274 -1.02 -3.60 12.86
CA PRO A 274 -0.08 -4.27 11.95
C PRO A 274 -0.19 -3.80 10.48
N ARG A 275 -1.36 -3.34 10.03
CA ARG A 275 -1.54 -2.86 8.65
C ARG A 275 -0.78 -1.57 8.38
N GLU A 276 -0.56 -0.74 9.41
CA GLU A 276 0.22 0.48 9.27
C GLU A 276 1.68 0.18 8.93
N THR A 277 2.25 -0.94 9.39
CA THR A 277 3.62 -1.35 9.02
C THR A 277 3.79 -1.49 7.51
N CYS A 278 2.78 -2.05 6.83
CA CYS A 278 2.78 -2.19 5.37
C CYS A 278 2.47 -0.85 4.69
N LEU A 279 1.45 -0.13 5.17
CA LEU A 279 1.05 1.15 4.60
C LEU A 279 2.15 2.22 4.69
N GLN A 280 2.89 2.31 5.79
CA GLN A 280 3.99 3.27 5.93
C GLN A 280 5.12 2.99 4.93
N GLN A 281 5.45 1.72 4.65
CA GLN A 281 6.41 1.37 3.61
C GLN A 281 5.94 1.78 2.20
N GLU A 282 4.65 1.56 1.89
CA GLU A 282 4.03 2.03 0.64
C GLU A 282 4.16 3.55 0.51
N LEU A 283 3.77 4.29 1.55
CA LEU A 283 3.79 5.76 1.57
C LEU A 283 5.21 6.33 1.45
N ILE A 284 6.19 5.78 2.17
CA ILE A 284 7.59 6.21 2.07
C ILE A 284 8.08 6.06 0.62
N THR A 285 7.73 4.95 -0.03
CA THR A 285 8.11 4.70 -1.43
C THR A 285 7.47 5.73 -2.36
N TYR A 286 6.17 5.99 -2.20
CA TYR A 286 5.45 6.97 -3.03
C TYR A 286 5.93 8.40 -2.80
N ILE A 287 6.18 8.79 -1.55
CA ILE A 287 6.70 10.12 -1.22
C ILE A 287 8.08 10.32 -1.83
N ALA A 288 8.96 9.31 -1.79
CA ALA A 288 10.27 9.38 -2.42
C ALA A 288 10.20 9.53 -3.94
N ASP A 289 9.24 8.87 -4.60
CA ASP A 289 8.99 9.02 -6.02
C ASP A 289 8.44 10.41 -6.36
N MET A 290 7.47 10.91 -5.58
CA MET A 290 6.87 12.23 -5.75
C MET A 290 7.87 13.35 -5.46
N THR A 291 8.75 13.21 -4.47
CA THR A 291 9.78 14.20 -4.15
C THR A 291 10.75 14.41 -5.32
N ARG A 292 11.02 13.34 -6.09
CA ARG A 292 11.85 13.39 -7.30
C ARG A 292 11.10 13.90 -8.52
N ALA A 293 9.84 13.51 -8.67
CA ALA A 293 9.03 13.87 -9.85
C ALA A 293 8.48 15.31 -9.78
N ASN A 294 8.09 15.76 -8.59
CA ASN A 294 7.37 16.99 -8.30
C ASN A 294 7.90 17.66 -7.01
N PRO A 295 9.14 18.19 -7.00
CA PRO A 295 9.73 18.81 -5.81
C PRO A 295 8.92 19.96 -5.23
N GLU A 296 8.15 20.66 -6.07
CA GLU A 296 7.28 21.79 -5.71
C GLU A 296 6.23 21.45 -4.65
N LEU A 297 5.76 20.20 -4.60
CA LEU A 297 4.74 19.75 -3.64
C LEU A 297 5.24 19.76 -2.19
N PHE A 298 6.55 19.79 -2.01
CA PHE A 298 7.20 19.63 -0.71
C PHE A 298 7.98 20.86 -0.26
N VAL A 299 7.97 21.97 -1.00
CA VAL A 299 8.76 23.18 -0.64
C VAL A 299 8.44 23.65 0.77
N ASP A 300 7.15 23.70 1.11
CA ASP A 300 6.65 24.19 2.40
C ASP A 300 6.60 23.08 3.49
N ILE A 301 7.13 21.88 3.21
CA ILE A 301 7.12 20.72 4.11
C ILE A 301 8.55 20.32 4.48
N SER A 302 8.94 20.56 5.73
CA SER A 302 10.26 20.19 6.27
C SER A 302 10.27 18.80 6.91
N LYS A 303 9.16 18.40 7.53
CA LYS A 303 9.02 17.15 8.29
C LYS A 303 7.92 16.29 7.69
N LEU A 304 8.26 15.07 7.29
CA LEU A 304 7.35 14.07 6.74
C LEU A 304 7.00 13.06 7.82
N ASN A 305 5.88 13.27 8.49
CA ASN A 305 5.43 12.40 9.57
C ASN A 305 4.36 11.42 9.09
N MET A 306 4.74 10.14 8.96
CA MET A 306 3.88 9.11 8.38
C MET A 306 2.55 8.95 9.14
N GLY A 307 2.57 8.98 10.47
CA GLY A 307 1.35 8.86 11.28
C GLY A 307 0.36 10.00 11.06
N TRP A 308 0.86 11.25 10.98
CA TRP A 308 0.02 12.41 10.71
C TRP A 308 -0.44 12.47 9.24
N ILE A 309 0.39 12.05 8.28
CA ILE A 309 0.00 11.92 6.87
C ILE A 309 -1.15 10.91 6.72
N ILE A 310 -1.03 9.73 7.34
CA ILE A 310 -2.11 8.72 7.36
C ILE A 310 -3.38 9.31 7.97
N GLN A 311 -3.27 10.08 9.04
CA GLN A 311 -4.43 10.73 9.68
C GLN A 311 -5.07 11.81 8.78
N ALA A 312 -4.28 12.59 8.05
CA ALA A 312 -4.79 13.54 7.07
C ALA A 312 -5.54 12.83 5.94
N MET A 313 -4.98 11.74 5.41
CA MET A 313 -5.60 10.91 4.38
C MET A 313 -6.93 10.30 4.87
N LYS A 314 -6.96 9.76 6.10
CA LYS A 314 -8.16 9.29 6.79
C LYS A 314 -9.24 10.38 6.87
N SER A 315 -8.84 11.60 7.25
CA SER A 315 -9.77 12.74 7.37
C SER A 315 -10.33 13.17 6.01
N ILE A 316 -9.49 13.24 4.98
CA ILE A 316 -9.91 13.55 3.60
C ILE A 316 -10.93 12.53 3.10
N LEU A 317 -10.70 11.23 3.35
CA LEU A 317 -11.68 10.18 3.03
C LEU A 317 -13.02 10.42 3.74
N SER A 318 -12.99 10.75 5.03
CA SER A 318 -14.22 11.03 5.79
C SER A 318 -15.05 12.16 5.18
N TRP A 319 -14.37 13.22 4.73
CA TRP A 319 -15.02 14.40 4.18
C TRP A 319 -15.49 14.18 2.75
N GLY A 320 -14.76 13.35 1.99
CA GLY A 320 -15.11 12.95 0.63
C GLY A 320 -16.26 11.96 0.53
N THR A 321 -16.60 11.24 1.61
CA THR A 321 -17.70 10.27 1.62
C THR A 321 -18.80 10.63 2.63
N PRO A 322 -19.66 11.63 2.34
CA PRO A 322 -20.63 12.16 3.30
C PRO A 322 -21.70 11.17 3.79
N ASN A 323 -21.90 10.04 3.10
CA ASN A 323 -22.90 9.02 3.45
C ASN A 323 -22.33 7.75 4.13
N LYS A 324 -21.04 7.73 4.48
CA LYS A 324 -20.44 6.66 5.31
C LYS A 324 -20.07 7.30 6.65
N SER A 325 -20.91 7.08 7.65
CA SER A 325 -20.87 7.69 8.98
C SER A 325 -19.48 7.78 9.61
N LEU A 326 -19.26 8.78 10.44
CA LEU A 326 -18.09 8.96 11.33
C LEU A 326 -17.75 7.75 12.23
N SER A 327 -18.58 6.70 12.25
CA SER A 327 -18.44 5.51 13.09
C SER A 327 -17.39 4.50 12.61
N TYR A 328 -16.71 4.73 11.48
CA TYR A 328 -15.67 3.84 10.96
C TYR A 328 -14.29 4.06 11.60
N PHE A 329 -14.02 5.23 12.20
CA PHE A 329 -12.69 5.59 12.70
C PHE A 329 -12.30 4.94 14.04
N ASN A 330 -13.28 4.38 14.76
CA ASN A 330 -13.03 3.69 16.04
C ASN A 330 -13.13 2.16 15.92
N ASN A 331 -13.48 1.65 14.73
CA ASN A 331 -13.58 0.22 14.48
C ASN A 331 -12.43 -0.19 13.55
N TRP A 332 -11.34 -0.67 14.13
CA TRP A 332 -10.22 -1.33 13.43
C TRP A 332 -10.65 -2.22 12.25
N SER A 333 -11.77 -2.93 12.36
CA SER A 333 -12.30 -3.83 11.34
C SER A 333 -12.71 -3.12 10.03
N ASN A 334 -12.79 -1.79 10.06
CA ASN A 334 -13.56 -0.99 9.12
C ASN A 334 -12.87 0.31 8.66
N ASP A 335 -11.66 0.62 9.11
CA ASP A 335 -10.91 1.77 8.62
C ASP A 335 -10.76 1.73 7.09
N PRO A 336 -11.37 2.67 6.33
CA PRO A 336 -11.50 2.55 4.89
C PRO A 336 -10.16 2.66 4.16
N ILE A 337 -9.21 3.39 4.74
CA ILE A 337 -7.87 3.59 4.16
C ILE A 337 -7.15 2.24 3.91
N PHE A 338 -7.29 1.27 4.81
CA PHE A 338 -6.62 -0.03 4.65
C PHE A 338 -7.26 -0.92 3.59
N ASN A 339 -8.50 -0.62 3.17
CA ASN A 339 -9.17 -1.32 2.08
C ASN A 339 -8.83 -0.74 0.71
N LEU A 340 -8.20 0.44 0.66
CA LEU A 340 -7.81 1.09 -0.59
C LEU A 340 -6.70 0.30 -1.28
N SER A 341 -6.81 0.13 -2.59
CA SER A 341 -5.73 -0.41 -3.39
C SER A 341 -4.50 0.50 -3.38
N PRO A 342 -3.31 0.00 -3.76
CA PRO A 342 -2.12 0.83 -3.96
C PRO A 342 -2.36 2.05 -4.87
N PHE A 343 -3.35 1.97 -5.78
CA PHE A 343 -3.76 3.13 -6.59
C PHE A 343 -4.35 4.24 -5.77
N GLU A 344 -5.37 3.85 -5.04
CA GLU A 344 -6.23 4.74 -4.33
C GLU A 344 -5.45 5.38 -3.18
N ILE A 345 -4.49 4.66 -2.58
CA ILE A 345 -3.51 5.23 -1.65
C ILE A 345 -2.64 6.28 -2.31
N HIS A 346 -2.06 6.00 -3.48
CA HIS A 346 -1.21 6.96 -4.20
C HIS A 346 -2.00 8.21 -4.62
N GLU A 347 -3.19 8.06 -5.19
CA GLU A 347 -4.07 9.18 -5.58
C GLU A 347 -4.52 10.00 -4.37
N LEU A 348 -4.86 9.34 -3.26
CA LEU A 348 -5.22 10.01 -2.01
C LEU A 348 -4.02 10.76 -1.42
N LEU A 349 -2.82 10.18 -1.47
CA LEU A 349 -1.59 10.85 -1.04
C LEU A 349 -1.30 12.07 -1.92
N TYR A 350 -1.42 11.93 -3.24
CA TYR A 350 -1.25 13.05 -4.17
C TYR A 350 -2.26 14.17 -3.86
N LEU A 351 -3.55 13.84 -3.72
CA LEU A 351 -4.59 14.79 -3.31
C LEU A 351 -4.25 15.47 -1.97
N THR A 352 -3.76 14.70 -0.99
CA THR A 352 -3.38 15.22 0.33
C THR A 352 -2.25 16.24 0.22
N LEU A 353 -1.24 15.97 -0.62
CA LEU A 353 -0.09 16.85 -0.81
C LEU A 353 -0.38 18.04 -1.73
N SER A 354 -0.93 17.82 -2.93
CA SER A 354 -1.13 18.88 -3.93
C SER A 354 -2.35 19.75 -3.63
N GLY A 355 -3.39 19.16 -3.05
CA GLY A 355 -4.72 19.78 -2.93
C GLY A 355 -5.49 19.94 -4.23
N GLU A 356 -4.92 19.47 -5.34
CA GLU A 356 -5.56 19.45 -6.64
C GLU A 356 -6.61 18.35 -6.73
N LYS A 357 -7.62 18.55 -7.58
CA LYS A 357 -8.66 17.53 -7.79
C LYS A 357 -8.02 16.29 -8.43
N THR A 358 -8.26 15.13 -7.85
CA THR A 358 -7.94 13.84 -8.46
C THR A 358 -9.19 13.16 -9.00
N ASP A 359 -9.02 12.19 -9.90
CA ASP A 359 -10.15 11.37 -10.40
C ASP A 359 -10.67 10.39 -9.33
N PHE A 360 -9.91 10.20 -8.24
CA PHE A 360 -10.21 9.25 -7.17
C PHE A 360 -11.35 9.72 -6.26
N LEU A 361 -11.30 10.97 -5.79
CA LEU A 361 -12.39 11.60 -5.04
C LEU A 361 -12.87 12.80 -5.82
N ASN A 362 -14.19 12.97 -5.96
CA ASN A 362 -14.78 14.21 -6.47
C ASN A 362 -14.68 15.36 -5.44
N LEU A 363 -13.48 15.54 -4.89
CA LEU A 363 -13.14 16.48 -3.84
C LEU A 363 -11.85 17.21 -4.25
N THR A 364 -11.85 18.51 -4.07
CA THR A 364 -10.64 19.34 -4.15
C THR A 364 -10.37 19.88 -2.76
N ILE A 365 -9.12 19.96 -2.30
CA ILE A 365 -8.84 20.56 -0.99
C ILE A 365 -9.36 22.02 -0.96
N ASN A 366 -9.39 22.70 -2.12
CA ASN A 366 -9.96 24.03 -2.25
C ASN A 366 -11.45 24.14 -1.89
N SER A 367 -12.25 23.06 -2.04
CA SER A 367 -13.66 23.05 -1.64
C SER A 367 -13.87 22.78 -0.14
N LEU A 368 -12.81 22.42 0.59
CA LEU A 368 -12.89 22.21 2.04
C LEU A 368 -12.98 23.54 2.79
N ASN A 369 -13.54 23.48 4.00
CA ASN A 369 -13.61 24.65 4.87
C ASN A 369 -12.22 25.01 5.44
N ASN A 370 -12.09 26.22 6.00
CA ASN A 370 -10.79 26.72 6.48
C ASN A 370 -10.20 25.87 7.62
N TYR A 371 -11.04 25.24 8.44
CA TYR A 371 -10.57 24.34 9.49
C TYR A 371 -9.95 23.07 8.90
N GLN A 372 -10.63 22.44 7.96
CA GLN A 372 -10.16 21.23 7.27
C GLN A 372 -8.85 21.46 6.52
N LYS A 373 -8.72 22.60 5.83
CA LYS A 373 -7.46 23.00 5.17
C LYS A 373 -6.31 23.13 6.17
N LYS A 374 -6.53 23.89 7.25
CA LYS A 374 -5.54 24.08 8.31
C LYS A 374 -5.18 22.77 9.02
N TYR A 375 -6.15 21.86 9.17
CA TYR A 375 -5.91 20.53 9.74
C TYR A 375 -4.97 19.71 8.84
N ILE A 376 -5.22 19.70 7.53
CA ILE A 376 -4.34 19.01 6.57
C ILE A 376 -2.95 19.64 6.57
N ASP A 377 -2.85 20.97 6.48
CA ASP A 377 -1.57 21.68 6.50
C ASP A 377 -0.80 21.40 7.79
N GLY A 378 -1.49 21.41 8.94
CA GLY A 378 -0.90 21.06 10.23
C GLY A 378 -0.40 19.61 10.30
N ALA A 379 -1.19 18.66 9.79
CA ALA A 379 -0.81 17.25 9.75
C ALA A 379 0.38 16.99 8.80
N LEU A 380 0.47 17.74 7.69
CA LEU A 380 1.61 17.71 6.77
C LEU A 380 2.83 18.47 7.27
N CYS A 381 2.74 19.14 8.44
CA CYS A 381 3.75 20.11 8.89
C CYS A 381 4.07 21.17 7.81
N ARG A 382 3.05 21.54 7.01
CA ARG A 382 3.15 22.54 5.96
C ARG A 382 3.07 23.92 6.58
N VAL A 383 4.10 24.73 6.37
CA VAL A 383 4.19 26.08 6.94
C VAL A 383 4.51 27.12 5.87
N PRO A 384 4.02 28.37 6.01
CA PRO A 384 4.39 29.44 5.08
C PRO A 384 5.90 29.73 5.06
N ASN A 385 6.37 30.33 3.98
CA ASN A 385 7.73 30.85 3.89
C ASN A 385 8.09 31.75 5.08
N ASN A 386 9.29 31.56 5.63
CA ASN A 386 9.80 32.25 6.81
C ASN A 386 9.03 32.01 8.12
N PHE A 387 8.15 30.99 8.20
CA PHE A 387 7.38 30.71 9.41
C PHE A 387 8.29 30.50 10.63
N TYR A 388 9.27 29.61 10.55
CA TYR A 388 10.21 29.34 11.65
C TYR A 388 11.00 30.58 12.04
N LEU A 389 11.49 31.35 11.06
CA LEU A 389 12.20 32.61 11.29
C LEU A 389 11.32 33.67 11.97
N MET A 390 10.02 33.74 11.65
CA MET A 390 9.07 34.62 12.33
C MET A 390 8.83 34.16 13.77
N ILE A 391 8.62 32.85 14.00
CA ILE A 391 8.47 32.28 15.34
C ILE A 391 9.72 32.54 16.18
N TRP A 392 10.91 32.36 15.62
CA TRP A 392 12.19 32.63 16.28
C TRP A 392 12.32 34.12 16.69
N LYS A 393 11.96 35.05 15.79
CA LYS A 393 11.94 36.50 16.09
C LYS A 393 10.94 36.85 17.19
N ILE A 394 9.79 36.19 17.24
CA ILE A 394 8.78 36.38 18.29
C ILE A 394 9.31 35.83 19.62
N LEU A 395 9.85 34.61 19.62
CA LEU A 395 10.41 33.95 20.79
C LEU A 395 11.55 34.76 21.41
N ARG A 396 12.40 35.38 20.58
CA ARG A 396 13.46 36.31 21.04
C ARG A 396 12.93 37.54 21.79
N LYS A 397 11.69 37.95 21.54
CA LYS A 397 11.03 39.06 22.26
C LYS A 397 10.18 38.58 23.44
N ALA A 398 9.85 37.29 23.50
CA ALA A 398 9.01 36.70 24.52
C ALA A 398 9.85 36.13 25.66
N ASN A 399 10.17 36.95 26.67
CA ASN A 399 11.06 36.56 27.78
C ASN A 399 10.57 35.33 28.58
N ASN A 400 9.26 35.10 28.60
CA ASN A 400 8.64 33.95 29.27
C ASN A 400 8.31 32.82 28.29
N GLY A 401 8.81 32.83 27.04
CA GLY A 401 8.42 31.85 26.03
C GLY A 401 7.04 32.11 25.41
N ILE A 402 6.56 31.14 24.63
CA ILE A 402 5.27 31.17 23.92
C ILE A 402 4.43 29.98 24.39
N GLN A 403 3.22 30.23 24.87
CA GLN A 403 2.27 29.17 25.22
C GLN A 403 1.18 29.05 24.14
N ILE A 404 0.99 27.84 23.63
CA ILE A 404 -0.04 27.49 22.65
C ILE A 404 -0.85 26.34 23.23
N PHE A 405 -2.06 26.62 23.71
CA PHE A 405 -2.85 25.68 24.51
C PHE A 405 -2.04 25.11 25.68
N ASP A 406 -1.88 23.79 25.75
CA ASP A 406 -1.14 23.09 26.79
C ASP A 406 0.37 22.99 26.49
N ASN A 407 0.80 23.41 25.28
CA ASN A 407 2.19 23.34 24.86
C ASN A 407 2.91 24.66 25.15
N PHE A 408 3.98 24.57 25.92
CA PHE A 408 4.84 25.70 26.26
C PHE A 408 6.18 25.61 25.53
N ILE A 409 6.50 26.62 24.74
CA ILE A 409 7.78 26.78 24.05
C ILE A 409 8.61 27.78 24.86
N PRO A 410 9.59 27.32 25.67
CA PRO A 410 10.41 28.23 26.46
C PRO A 410 11.32 29.06 25.55
N GLN A 411 11.65 30.29 25.96
CA GLN A 411 12.61 31.11 25.22
C GLN A 411 14.02 30.50 25.23
N LEU A 412 14.47 30.12 26.42
CA LEU A 412 15.71 29.39 26.66
C LEU A 412 15.36 28.02 27.25
N PRO A 413 15.97 26.91 26.77
CA PRO A 413 17.15 26.84 25.91
C PRO A 413 16.86 26.84 24.40
N THR A 414 15.62 27.00 23.95
CA THR A 414 15.23 26.87 22.54
C THR A 414 16.08 27.73 21.60
N LEU A 415 16.30 29.01 21.93
CA LEU A 415 17.16 29.90 21.13
C LEU A 415 18.65 29.52 21.11
N HIS A 416 19.11 28.69 22.06
CA HIS A 416 20.49 28.17 22.08
C HIS A 416 20.65 26.88 21.30
N ILE A 417 19.58 26.08 21.21
CA ILE A 417 19.61 24.75 20.60
C ILE A 417 19.23 24.82 19.11
N MET A 418 18.29 25.70 18.75
CA MET A 418 17.72 25.78 17.39
C MET A 418 18.20 27.02 16.65
N THR A 419 18.49 26.85 15.37
CA THR A 419 18.79 27.96 14.46
C THR A 419 17.51 28.65 13.97
N PRO A 420 17.57 29.87 13.39
CA PRO A 420 16.38 30.59 12.93
C PRO A 420 15.57 29.89 11.83
N ASP A 421 16.16 28.91 11.13
CA ASP A 421 15.59 28.23 9.97
C ASP A 421 15.15 26.78 10.27
N GLU A 422 15.30 26.32 11.52
CA GLU A 422 14.87 25.00 12.06
C GLU A 422 13.61 25.10 12.93
#